data_AF-A0AA45U5T7-F1
#
_entry.id   AF-A0AA45U5T7-F1
#
_cell.length_a   1.000
_cell.length_b   1.000
_cell.length_c   1.000
_cell.angle_alpha   90.00
_cell.angle_beta   90.00
_cell.angle_gamma   90.00
#
_symmetry.space_group_name_H-M   'P 1'
#
loop_
_entity.id
_entity.type
_entity.pdbx_description
1 polymer ?
#
loop_
_entity_poly.entity_id
_entity_poly.type
_entity_poly.pdbx_seq_one_letter_code
_entity_poly.pdbx_strand_id
1 'polypeptide(L)'
;MKRLTPLLLLLPALASAQDRGELAFNKACAKCHPAEVQKRSFGTRAPAGPPMATVLRRKSLEEIRTWTVAPHRINPKTNCDTRLLAPDDMDALVSFLATVTVATPPPRRMLLRQQLEQGGTQKVREQPEAEEKAKSQPKNQGKK
;
A
#
# COMPACT_ATOMS: atom_id res chain seq x y z
N MET A 1 -28.51 29.62 -5.76
CA MET A 1 -27.47 29.06 -4.88
C MET A 1 -28.00 27.75 -4.31
N LYS A 2 -27.42 26.62 -4.71
CA LYS A 2 -27.96 25.27 -4.41
C LYS A 2 -27.51 24.84 -3.01
N ARG A 3 -28.47 24.41 -2.19
CA ARG A 3 -28.33 24.05 -0.78
C ARG A 3 -27.44 22.80 -0.63
N LEU A 4 -26.16 23.01 -0.33
CA LEU A 4 -25.18 21.95 0.00
C LEU A 4 -25.21 21.53 1.49
N THR A 5 -26.11 22.11 2.28
CA THR A 5 -26.18 21.96 3.73
C THR A 5 -26.51 20.56 4.27
N PRO A 6 -27.25 19.66 3.60
CA PRO A 6 -27.63 18.39 4.25
C PRO A 6 -26.49 17.36 4.32
N LEU A 7 -25.42 17.51 3.51
CA LEU A 7 -24.32 16.55 3.51
C LEU A 7 -23.38 16.72 4.72
N LEU A 8 -23.29 17.92 5.29
CA LEU A 8 -22.38 18.23 6.40
C LEU A 8 -22.81 17.62 7.74
N LEU A 9 -24.10 17.31 7.91
CA LEU A 9 -24.65 16.73 9.14
C LEU A 9 -24.37 15.22 9.29
N LEU A 10 -23.94 14.54 8.23
CA LEU A 10 -23.64 13.11 8.25
C LEU A 10 -22.20 12.80 8.68
N LEU A 11 -21.29 13.77 8.63
CA LEU A 11 -19.87 13.56 8.96
C LEU A 11 -19.62 13.09 10.41
N PRO A 12 -20.28 13.63 11.45
CA PRO A 12 -20.00 13.23 12.83
C PRO A 12 -20.32 11.74 13.10
N ALA A 13 -21.35 11.20 12.45
CA ALA A 13 -21.72 9.80 12.59
C ALA A 13 -20.70 8.85 11.93
N LEU A 14 -20.05 9.28 10.85
CA LEU A 14 -18.97 8.51 10.23
C LEU A 14 -17.70 8.53 11.09
N ALA A 15 -17.41 9.66 11.74
CA ALA A 15 -16.25 9.77 12.64
C ALA A 15 -16.39 8.85 13.87
N SER A 16 -17.56 8.85 14.51
CA SER A 16 -17.79 7.96 15.67
C SER A 16 -17.76 6.47 15.30
N ALA A 17 -18.20 6.10 14.10
CA ALA A 17 -18.08 4.74 13.59
C ALA A 17 -16.62 4.33 13.31
N GLN A 18 -15.78 5.27 12.85
CA GLN A 18 -14.33 5.06 12.71
C GLN A 18 -13.65 4.82 14.06
N ASP A 19 -13.90 5.68 15.04
CA ASP A 19 -13.30 5.55 16.37
C ASP A 19 -13.67 4.22 17.03
N ARG A 20 -14.94 3.82 16.88
CA ARG A 20 -15.42 2.52 17.37
C ARG A 20 -14.74 1.36 16.64
N GLY A 21 -14.60 1.46 15.32
CA GLY A 21 -13.94 0.44 14.51
C GLY A 21 -12.45 0.31 14.80
N GLU A 22 -11.76 1.43 15.06
CA GLU A 22 -10.38 1.45 15.51
C GLU A 22 -10.22 0.77 16.88
N LEU A 23 -11.13 1.05 17.83
CA LEU A 23 -11.13 0.40 19.14
C LEU A 23 -11.36 -1.11 19.03
N ALA A 24 -12.32 -1.53 18.19
CA ALA A 24 -12.57 -2.93 17.90
C ALA A 24 -11.33 -3.61 17.28
N PHE A 25 -10.66 -2.93 16.35
CA PHE A 25 -9.41 -3.39 15.74
C PHE A 25 -8.29 -3.58 16.78
N ASN A 26 -8.08 -2.58 17.63
CA ASN A 26 -7.05 -2.63 18.67
C ASN A 26 -7.31 -3.75 19.68
N LYS A 27 -8.58 -4.01 20.01
CA LYS A 27 -8.98 -5.07 20.94
C LYS A 27 -8.83 -6.47 20.36
N ALA A 28 -9.23 -6.66 19.10
CA ALA A 28 -9.38 -7.99 18.49
C ALA A 28 -8.23 -8.38 17.55
N CYS A 29 -7.63 -7.43 16.84
CA CYS A 29 -6.69 -7.71 15.75
C CYS A 29 -5.24 -7.41 16.14
N ALA A 30 -4.98 -6.29 16.82
CA ALA A 30 -3.62 -5.79 17.08
C ALA A 30 -2.76 -6.72 17.96
N LYS A 31 -3.39 -7.57 18.78
CA LYS A 31 -2.68 -8.57 19.61
C LYS A 31 -1.99 -9.66 18.79
N CYS A 32 -2.53 -9.99 17.62
CA CYS A 32 -2.01 -11.05 16.76
C CYS A 32 -1.32 -10.51 15.51
N HIS A 33 -1.74 -9.33 15.03
CA HIS A 33 -1.23 -8.68 13.84
C HIS A 33 -0.40 -7.45 14.22
N PRO A 34 0.95 -7.52 14.16
CA PRO A 34 1.78 -6.38 14.48
C PRO A 34 1.62 -5.26 13.43
N ALA A 35 1.88 -4.02 13.84
CA ALA A 35 1.85 -2.86 12.93
C ALA A 35 2.94 -2.95 11.85
N GLU A 36 4.12 -3.44 12.22
CA GLU A 36 5.28 -3.57 11.33
C GLU A 36 5.86 -5.00 11.34
N VAL A 37 6.64 -5.30 10.30
CA VAL A 37 7.41 -6.54 10.23
C VAL A 37 8.53 -6.45 11.28
N GLN A 38 8.30 -6.97 12.49
CA GLN A 38 9.36 -7.03 13.49
C GLN A 38 10.45 -8.02 13.06
N LYS A 39 11.71 -7.56 13.01
CA LYS A 39 12.87 -8.46 13.00
C LYS A 39 12.86 -9.23 14.32
N ARG A 40 12.80 -10.56 14.24
CA ARG A 40 12.75 -11.43 15.41
C ARG A 40 13.94 -11.12 16.34
N SER A 41 13.65 -10.62 17.53
CA SER A 41 14.62 -10.52 18.61
C SER A 41 14.53 -11.80 19.46
N PHE A 42 15.68 -12.35 19.85
CA PHE A 42 15.73 -13.55 20.69
C PHE A 42 14.91 -13.34 21.98
N GLY A 43 13.98 -14.27 22.26
CA GLY A 43 13.15 -14.26 23.47
C GLY A 43 11.77 -13.62 23.34
N THR A 44 11.43 -12.97 22.21
CA THR A 44 10.06 -12.45 21.99
C THR A 44 9.18 -13.47 21.26
N ARG A 45 7.95 -13.67 21.74
CA ARG A 45 6.97 -14.57 21.11
C ARG A 45 6.67 -14.04 19.70
N ALA A 46 6.85 -14.90 18.69
CA ALA A 46 6.56 -14.53 17.31
C ALA A 46 5.09 -14.08 17.16
N PRO A 47 4.81 -13.09 16.32
CA PRO A 47 3.44 -12.66 16.05
C PRO A 47 2.63 -13.84 15.48
N ALA A 48 1.38 -13.96 15.92
CA ALA A 48 0.50 -15.05 15.51
C ALA A 48 -0.02 -14.88 14.06
N GLY A 49 -0.02 -13.65 13.56
CA GLY A 49 -0.43 -13.31 12.20
C GLY A 49 0.56 -12.38 11.50
N PRO A 50 0.45 -12.24 10.16
CA PRO A 50 1.23 -11.27 9.40
C PRO A 50 0.89 -9.84 9.81
N PRO A 51 1.78 -8.86 9.59
CA PRO A 51 1.45 -7.47 9.85
C PRO A 51 0.22 -7.02 9.08
N MET A 52 -0.68 -6.30 9.73
CA MET A 52 -1.98 -5.98 9.13
C MET A 52 -1.84 -5.19 7.84
N ALA A 53 -0.91 -4.22 7.79
CA ALA A 53 -0.62 -3.45 6.58
C ALA A 53 -0.26 -4.33 5.36
N THR A 54 0.30 -5.52 5.57
CA THR A 54 0.58 -6.47 4.49
C THR A 54 -0.69 -7.17 4.01
N VAL A 55 -1.60 -7.52 4.93
CA VAL A 55 -2.90 -8.13 4.60
C VAL A 55 -3.73 -7.14 3.78
N LEU A 56 -3.84 -5.90 4.25
CA LEU A 56 -4.67 -4.86 3.60
C LEU A 56 -4.19 -4.49 2.20
N ARG A 57 -2.89 -4.62 1.90
CA ARG A 57 -2.34 -4.40 0.55
C ARG A 57 -2.56 -5.57 -0.41
N ARG A 58 -2.72 -6.78 0.10
CA ARG A 58 -2.77 -8.02 -0.71
C ARG A 58 -4.18 -8.53 -0.96
N LYS A 59 -5.13 -8.08 -0.16
CA LYS A 59 -6.50 -8.58 -0.16
C LYS A 59 -7.46 -7.45 -0.54
N SER A 60 -8.46 -7.80 -1.33
CA SER A 60 -9.59 -6.91 -1.59
C SER A 60 -10.40 -6.70 -0.31
N LEU A 61 -11.17 -5.60 -0.27
CA LEU A 61 -12.06 -5.32 0.85
C LEU A 61 -13.09 -6.44 1.05
N GLU A 62 -13.58 -7.04 -0.02
CA GLU A 62 -14.52 -8.17 0.03
C GLU A 62 -13.89 -9.41 0.66
N GLU A 63 -12.66 -9.76 0.28
CA GLU A 63 -11.93 -10.87 0.93
C GLU A 63 -11.69 -10.60 2.42
N ILE A 64 -11.33 -9.36 2.77
CA ILE A 64 -11.10 -8.97 4.17
C ILE A 64 -12.40 -9.05 4.97
N ARG A 65 -13.51 -8.56 4.41
CA ARG A 65 -14.83 -8.65 5.06
C ARG A 65 -15.24 -10.10 5.26
N THR A 66 -15.16 -10.90 4.20
CA THR A 66 -15.53 -12.33 4.23
C THR A 66 -14.71 -13.09 5.27
N TRP A 67 -13.40 -12.83 5.32
CA TRP A 67 -12.52 -13.40 6.33
C TRP A 67 -12.88 -12.95 7.74
N THR A 68 -13.02 -11.65 7.97
CA THR A 68 -13.26 -11.07 9.30
C THR A 68 -14.57 -11.56 9.91
N VAL A 69 -15.63 -11.72 9.11
CA VAL A 69 -16.94 -12.17 9.60
C VAL A 69 -16.90 -13.61 10.10
N ALA A 70 -16.19 -14.51 9.40
CA ALA A 70 -16.15 -15.93 9.79
C ALA A 70 -14.86 -16.64 9.39
N PRO A 71 -13.71 -16.35 10.05
CA PRO A 71 -12.42 -16.94 9.68
C PRO A 71 -12.45 -18.48 9.74
N HIS A 72 -13.13 -19.04 10.74
CA HIS A 72 -13.26 -20.48 10.98
C HIS A 72 -14.06 -21.21 9.90
N ARG A 73 -14.94 -20.52 9.17
CA ARG A 73 -15.68 -21.11 8.03
C ARG A 73 -14.80 -21.24 6.79
N ILE A 74 -13.82 -20.34 6.62
CA ILE A 74 -12.89 -20.35 5.50
C ILE A 74 -11.71 -21.27 5.80
N ASN A 75 -11.17 -21.20 7.02
CA ASN A 75 -10.11 -22.06 7.50
C ASN A 75 -10.46 -22.56 8.92
N PRO A 76 -10.95 -23.81 9.07
CA PRO A 76 -11.30 -24.38 10.38
C PRO A 76 -10.13 -24.47 11.37
N LYS A 77 -8.88 -24.42 10.89
CA LYS A 77 -7.66 -24.49 11.72
C LYS A 77 -7.07 -23.11 12.04
N THR A 78 -7.78 -22.03 11.72
CA THR A 78 -7.30 -20.68 12.00
C THR A 78 -7.30 -20.38 13.50
N ASN A 79 -6.27 -19.65 13.95
CA ASN A 79 -6.22 -19.09 15.30
C ASN A 79 -6.86 -17.69 15.38
N CYS A 80 -7.31 -17.14 14.25
CA CYS A 80 -8.05 -15.88 14.21
C CYS A 80 -9.50 -16.16 14.59
N ASP A 81 -9.91 -15.78 15.80
CA ASP A 81 -11.29 -15.94 16.28
C ASP A 81 -11.96 -14.58 16.47
N THR A 82 -12.96 -14.31 15.64
CA THR A 82 -13.76 -13.08 15.68
C THR A 82 -15.14 -13.28 16.32
N ARG A 83 -15.47 -14.49 16.79
CA ARG A 83 -16.78 -14.79 17.39
C ARG A 83 -17.06 -14.07 18.71
N LEU A 84 -16.02 -13.54 19.34
CA LEU A 84 -16.12 -12.76 20.58
C LEU A 84 -16.38 -11.26 20.33
N LEU A 85 -16.41 -10.81 19.07
CA LEU A 85 -16.82 -9.44 18.74
C LEU A 85 -18.35 -9.33 18.77
N ALA A 86 -18.85 -8.26 19.40
CA ALA A 86 -20.26 -7.91 19.33
C ALA A 86 -20.63 -7.55 17.86
N PRO A 87 -21.88 -7.79 17.42
CA PRO A 87 -22.30 -7.46 16.06
C PRO A 87 -22.01 -6.00 15.66
N ASP A 88 -22.31 -5.04 16.53
CA ASP A 88 -22.05 -3.61 16.27
C ASP A 88 -20.55 -3.30 16.13
N ASP A 89 -19.71 -4.01 16.89
CA ASP A 89 -18.24 -3.85 16.81
C ASP A 89 -17.70 -4.50 15.53
N MET A 90 -18.34 -5.57 15.05
CA MET A 90 -18.00 -6.20 13.77
C MET A 90 -18.26 -5.26 12.60
N ASP A 91 -19.43 -4.61 12.57
CA ASP A 91 -19.77 -3.68 11.50
C ASP A 91 -18.88 -2.43 11.51
N ALA A 92 -18.59 -1.90 12.70
CA ALA A 92 -17.65 -0.81 12.88
C ALA A 92 -16.22 -1.21 12.45
N LEU A 93 -15.76 -2.42 12.82
CA LEU A 93 -14.46 -2.95 12.42
C LEU A 93 -14.34 -3.10 10.90
N VAL A 94 -15.34 -3.68 10.24
CA VAL A 94 -15.34 -3.83 8.77
C VAL A 94 -15.32 -2.45 8.09
N SER A 95 -16.07 -1.49 8.62
CA SER A 95 -16.08 -0.10 8.12
C SER A 95 -14.73 0.58 8.32
N PHE A 96 -14.06 0.33 9.45
CA PHE A 96 -12.69 0.78 9.70
C PHE A 96 -11.69 0.16 8.74
N LEU A 97 -11.74 -1.16 8.54
CA LEU A 97 -10.85 -1.82 7.58
C LEU A 97 -11.07 -1.30 6.15
N ALA A 98 -12.28 -0.88 5.78
CA ALA A 98 -12.56 -0.26 4.50
C ALA A 98 -11.81 1.06 4.29
N THR A 99 -11.64 1.89 5.32
CA THR A 99 -10.90 3.15 5.19
C THR A 99 -9.39 2.94 5.16
N VAL A 100 -8.88 1.94 5.86
CA VAL A 100 -7.43 1.64 5.91
C VAL A 100 -6.96 0.85 4.68
N THR A 101 -7.85 0.11 4.00
CA THR A 101 -7.52 -0.66 2.77
C THR A 101 -7.45 0.20 1.52
N VAL A 102 -8.18 1.31 1.47
CA VAL A 102 -8.09 2.26 0.36
C VAL A 102 -6.79 3.03 0.50
N ALA A 103 -5.77 2.61 -0.23
CA ALA A 103 -4.50 3.33 -0.28
C ALA A 103 -4.75 4.78 -0.72
N THR A 104 -4.35 5.74 0.11
CA THR A 104 -4.40 7.15 -0.26
C THR A 104 -3.53 7.33 -1.52
N PRO A 105 -4.09 7.82 -2.64
CA PRO A 105 -3.29 8.00 -3.85
C PRO A 105 -2.12 8.93 -3.53
N PRO A 106 -0.90 8.63 -4.04
CA PRO A 106 0.25 9.48 -3.80
C PRO A 106 -0.05 10.90 -4.30
N PRO A 107 0.34 11.94 -3.54
CA PRO A 107 0.04 13.31 -3.93
C PRO A 107 0.70 13.62 -5.28
N ARG A 108 0.03 14.43 -6.12
CA ARG A 108 0.48 14.77 -7.49
C ARG A 108 1.96 15.16 -7.59
N ARG A 109 2.49 15.86 -6.57
CA ARG A 109 3.91 16.24 -6.47
C ARG A 109 4.87 15.04 -6.42
N MET A 110 4.50 13.95 -5.74
CA MET A 110 5.30 12.73 -5.71
C MET A 110 5.25 12.03 -7.05
N LEU A 111 4.07 11.95 -7.68
CA LEU A 111 3.93 11.37 -9.02
C LEU A 111 4.78 12.13 -10.05
N LEU A 112 4.75 13.47 -10.01
CA LEU A 112 5.59 14.33 -10.86
C LEU A 112 7.08 14.09 -10.61
N ARG A 113 7.52 14.01 -9.34
CA ARG A 113 8.92 13.70 -9.00
C ARG A 113 9.32 12.32 -9.54
N GLN A 114 8.47 11.31 -9.37
CA GLN A 114 8.73 9.96 -9.84
C GLN A 114 8.81 9.89 -11.38
N GLN A 115 7.98 10.66 -12.10
CA GLN A 115 8.06 10.78 -13.55
C GLN A 115 9.36 11.45 -14.01
N LEU A 116 9.85 12.47 -13.30
CA LEU A 116 11.13 13.12 -13.60
C LEU A 116 12.32 12.19 -13.31
N GLU A 117 12.27 11.44 -12.22
CA GLU A 117 13.30 10.44 -11.87
C GLU A 117 13.34 9.27 -12.87
N GLN A 118 12.16 8.81 -13.35
CA GLN A 118 12.06 7.77 -14.37
C GLN A 118 12.42 8.27 -15.78
N GLY A 119 12.13 9.54 -16.10
CA GLY A 119 12.52 10.18 -17.36
C GLY A 119 14.01 10.53 -17.45
N GLY A 120 14.72 10.60 -16.31
CA GLY A 120 16.15 10.92 -16.25
C GLY A 120 17.11 9.78 -16.59
N THR A 121 16.62 8.54 -16.76
CA THR A 121 17.45 7.36 -17.07
C THR A 121 17.51 7.00 -18.56
N GLN A 122 16.82 7.72 -19.43
CA GLN A 122 17.06 7.68 -20.89
C GLN A 122 18.04 8.79 -21.29
N LYS A 123 19.31 8.67 -20.90
CA LYS A 123 20.40 9.44 -21.52
C LYS A 123 21.23 8.51 -22.41
N VAL A 124 20.90 8.56 -23.69
CA VAL A 124 21.79 8.45 -24.86
C VAL A 124 22.62 7.16 -24.95
N ARG A 125 22.01 6.11 -25.51
CA ARG A 125 22.73 5.12 -26.33
C ARG A 125 22.64 5.59 -27.78
N GLU A 126 23.51 6.52 -28.15
CA GLU A 126 23.80 6.83 -29.55
C GLU A 126 25.29 6.59 -29.78
N GLN A 127 25.58 5.46 -30.40
CA GLN A 127 26.85 5.22 -31.09
C GLN A 127 26.95 6.19 -32.27
N PRO A 128 28.16 6.66 -32.57
CA PRO A 128 28.56 6.69 -33.98
C PRO A 128 29.92 6.00 -34.15
N GLU A 129 29.88 4.71 -34.48
CA GLU A 129 30.92 4.09 -35.30
C GLU A 129 30.74 4.57 -36.75
N ALA A 130 31.20 5.78 -37.07
CA ALA A 130 31.22 6.26 -38.46
C ALA A 130 32.13 7.49 -38.70
N GLU A 131 33.36 7.57 -38.15
CA GLU A 131 34.29 8.62 -38.60
C GLU A 131 35.80 8.36 -38.41
N GLU A 132 36.23 7.09 -38.37
CA GLU A 132 37.68 6.75 -38.33
C GLU A 132 38.12 5.81 -39.48
N LYS A 133 37.54 6.01 -40.67
CA LYS A 133 38.06 5.47 -41.95
C LYS A 133 38.03 6.55 -43.05
N ALA A 134 38.65 7.70 -42.79
CA ALA A 134 38.85 8.74 -43.81
C ALA A 134 40.12 9.59 -43.62
N LYS A 135 41.16 9.08 -42.94
CA LYS A 135 42.48 9.72 -42.87
C LYS A 135 43.61 8.71 -43.06
N SER A 136 43.63 8.06 -44.22
CA SER A 136 44.81 7.39 -44.76
C SER A 136 45.00 7.79 -46.21
N GLN A 137 45.50 9.01 -46.44
CA GLN A 137 46.07 9.40 -47.72
C GLN A 137 47.51 9.90 -47.50
N PRO A 138 48.51 9.32 -48.19
CA PRO A 138 49.93 9.56 -47.94
C PRO A 138 50.44 10.89 -48.50
N LYS A 139 51.42 11.46 -47.78
CA LYS A 139 52.23 12.62 -48.21
C LYS A 139 53.09 12.22 -49.42
N ASN A 140 53.01 12.98 -50.51
CA ASN A 140 54.13 13.14 -51.43
C ASN A 140 54.24 14.62 -51.83
N GLN A 141 55.25 15.28 -51.28
CA GLN A 141 55.68 16.62 -51.66
C GLN A 141 56.57 16.50 -52.89
N GLY A 142 56.14 17.04 -54.03
CA GLY A 142 57.03 17.41 -55.12
C GLY A 142 57.56 18.82 -54.88
N LYS A 143 58.88 18.99 -54.83
CA LYS A 143 59.53 20.30 -54.99
C LYS A 143 60.72 20.13 -55.93
N LYS A 144 60.65 20.94 -56.99
CA LYS A 144 61.70 21.44 -57.90
C LYS A 144 63.10 20.87 -57.76
#